data_AF-A0A935TXB0-F1
#
_entry.id   AF-A0A935TXB0-F1
#
_cell.length_a   1.000
_cell.length_b   1.000
_cell.length_c   1.000
_cell.angle_alpha   90.00
_cell.angle_beta   90.00
_cell.angle_gamma   90.00
#
_symmetry.space_group_name_H-M   'P 1'
#
loop_
_entity.id
_entity.type
_entity.pdbx_description
1 polymer ?
#
loop_
_entity_poly.entity_id
_entity_poly.type
_entity_poly.pdbx_seq_one_letter_code
_entity_poly.pdbx_strand_id
1 'polypeptide(L)'
;MSRPALLDKLTLRGLTLAPSQVWGGVRLVPILRQEVRGDLRLAQRRYQEDAMVVSLDGELMGAGIKYVSYVPHGLVVSWSDDGSDAAFGTQLGEPATGPRRGGPGAGGASKDGKRVDLGFASVRIAHRMARREDGNRLRLLPLHLAMEGFLALSFGGPPVAWAEYSRRAISSGLDPRSERAILGAWLPGFDDALRVFEIHQRQVGVLVFIADSLASAFVVSHPEDYAALHRTLLEDFYGDVLAHYGLYAEPAHMAATIDDAAAAQITSLAELRRALEDLREQWRTFHHDMATDLLGRPIRSERVYRAGPFQLQRFATSFDLGQDNHLGEAIVRDTGELEYLKTFRLSAAQTRRGFLLSKLAEHHWNLDATASALGQRKDELILRLDNAGFGYLLKDHVLAEARRRK
;
A
#
# COMPACT_ATOMS: atom_id res chain seq x y z
N MET A 1 18.44 21.96 10.19
CA MET A 1 17.17 21.22 10.37
C MET A 1 17.48 19.73 10.40
N SER A 2 17.09 19.04 11.49
CA SER A 2 17.33 17.60 11.67
C SER A 2 16.66 16.79 10.56
N ARG A 3 17.29 15.70 10.11
CA ARG A 3 16.67 14.79 9.13
C ARG A 3 15.49 14.09 9.82
N PRO A 4 14.27 14.12 9.28
CA PRO A 4 13.18 13.32 9.84
C PRO A 4 13.60 11.85 9.87
N ALA A 5 13.36 11.22 11.01
CA ALA A 5 13.69 9.83 11.24
C ALA A 5 12.83 8.93 10.34
N LEU A 6 13.39 7.78 9.98
CA LEU A 6 12.58 6.71 9.41
C LEU A 6 11.61 6.22 10.50
N LEU A 7 10.39 5.88 10.09
CA LEU A 7 9.43 5.28 11.00
C LEU A 7 9.95 3.93 11.48
N ASP A 8 10.01 3.75 12.79
CA ASP A 8 10.24 2.46 13.43
C ASP A 8 8.92 1.80 13.86
N LYS A 9 7.85 2.59 13.97
CA LYS A 9 6.47 2.19 14.28
C LYS A 9 5.48 3.10 13.56
N LEU A 10 4.30 2.57 13.23
CA LEU A 10 3.18 3.41 12.78
C LEU A 10 2.33 3.85 13.97
N THR A 11 2.02 5.14 14.01
CA THR A 11 1.08 5.71 14.97
C THR A 11 0.11 6.64 14.25
N LEU A 12 -1.12 6.74 14.75
CA LEU A 12 -2.13 7.67 14.23
C LEU A 12 -1.96 9.07 14.81
N ARG A 13 -0.73 9.58 14.88
CA ARG A 13 -0.46 10.89 15.49
C ARG A 13 -1.18 12.00 14.72
N GLY A 14 -1.99 12.78 15.43
CA GLY A 14 -2.81 13.85 14.85
C GLY A 14 -4.13 13.35 14.23
N LEU A 15 -4.45 12.07 14.38
CA LEU A 15 -5.62 11.42 13.80
C LEU A 15 -6.46 10.72 14.89
N THR A 16 -7.77 10.67 14.68
CA THR A 16 -8.71 10.01 15.58
C THR A 16 -9.63 9.06 14.81
N LEU A 17 -9.88 7.88 15.36
CA LEU A 17 -10.83 6.91 14.79
C LEU A 17 -12.25 7.31 15.16
N ALA A 18 -13.18 7.21 14.22
CA ALA A 18 -14.60 7.44 14.44
C ALA A 18 -15.38 6.10 14.43
N PRO A 19 -16.64 6.10 14.88
CA PRO A 19 -17.50 4.92 14.80
C PRO A 19 -17.56 4.35 13.37
N SER A 20 -17.55 3.03 13.27
CA SER A 20 -17.45 2.35 11.99
C SER A 20 -18.80 2.14 11.32
N GLN A 21 -18.80 2.06 10.00
CA GLN A 21 -19.91 1.48 9.25
C GLN A 21 -19.58 0.03 8.90
N VAL A 22 -20.58 -0.85 8.96
CA VAL A 22 -20.40 -2.31 8.88
C VAL A 22 -21.30 -2.87 7.78
N TRP A 23 -20.75 -3.77 6.96
CA TRP A 23 -21.47 -4.53 5.94
C TRP A 23 -20.99 -5.99 5.97
N GLY A 24 -21.85 -6.91 6.46
CA GLY A 24 -21.43 -8.29 6.74
C GLY A 24 -20.18 -8.30 7.62
N GLY A 25 -19.17 -9.10 7.26
CA GLY A 25 -17.88 -9.15 7.93
C GLY A 25 -16.91 -8.00 7.57
N VAL A 26 -17.34 -6.97 6.83
CA VAL A 26 -16.51 -5.82 6.45
C VAL A 26 -16.83 -4.62 7.34
N ARG A 27 -15.80 -4.00 7.89
CA ARG A 27 -15.92 -2.80 8.72
C ARG A 27 -15.02 -1.69 8.19
N LEU A 28 -15.62 -0.53 7.97
CA LEU A 28 -14.97 0.69 7.54
C LEU A 28 -14.94 1.68 8.71
N VAL A 29 -13.74 1.94 9.23
CA VAL A 29 -13.52 2.86 10.36
C VAL A 29 -13.00 4.19 9.83
N PRO A 30 -13.79 5.28 9.89
CA PRO A 30 -13.34 6.59 9.47
C PRO A 30 -12.15 7.09 10.31
N ILE A 31 -11.21 7.75 9.64
CA ILE A 31 -10.07 8.42 10.28
C ILE A 31 -10.26 9.92 10.11
N LEU A 32 -10.35 10.64 11.22
CA LEU A 32 -10.59 12.08 11.26
C LEU A 32 -9.31 12.83 11.60
N ARG A 33 -9.17 14.04 11.04
CA ARG A 33 -8.10 14.99 11.39
C ARG A 33 -8.71 16.22 12.03
N GLN A 34 -8.25 16.57 13.24
CA GLN A 34 -8.78 17.74 13.94
C GLN A 34 -8.29 19.04 13.33
N GLU A 35 -6.99 19.13 13.06
CA GLU A 35 -6.34 20.27 12.42
C GLU A 35 -6.05 19.95 10.95
N VAL A 36 -6.88 20.46 10.05
CA VAL A 36 -6.71 20.28 8.61
C VAL A 36 -5.73 21.32 8.08
N ARG A 37 -4.65 20.86 7.46
CA ARG A 37 -3.65 21.71 6.81
C ARG A 37 -3.73 21.54 5.29
N GLY A 38 -3.51 22.64 4.56
CA GLY A 38 -3.52 22.64 3.10
C GLY A 38 -2.14 22.51 2.46
N ASP A 39 -1.07 22.44 3.26
CA ASP A 39 0.34 22.47 2.82
C ASP A 39 0.85 21.18 2.15
N LEU A 40 0.04 20.11 2.20
CA LEU A 40 0.20 18.90 1.43
C LEU A 40 -1.14 18.53 0.81
N ARG A 41 -1.18 18.31 -0.51
CA ARG A 41 -2.38 17.89 -1.24
C ARG A 41 -2.10 16.68 -2.11
N LEU A 42 -3.04 15.74 -2.17
CA LEU A 42 -2.98 14.52 -2.96
C LEU A 42 -4.17 14.47 -3.92
N ALA A 43 -3.89 14.55 -5.22
CA ALA A 43 -4.93 14.46 -6.24
C ALA A 43 -4.84 13.17 -7.07
N GLN A 44 -6.00 12.60 -7.40
CA GLN A 44 -6.07 11.45 -8.31
C GLN A 44 -5.63 11.86 -9.72
N ARG A 45 -4.80 11.05 -10.35
CA ARG A 45 -4.59 11.05 -11.80
C ARG A 45 -5.06 9.73 -12.37
N ARG A 46 -6.06 9.73 -13.24
CA ARG A 46 -6.54 8.50 -13.90
C ARG A 46 -5.70 8.16 -15.12
N TYR A 47 -5.50 6.87 -15.33
CA TYR A 47 -4.94 6.30 -16.54
C TYR A 47 -6.01 5.47 -17.24
N GLN A 48 -5.97 5.47 -18.58
CA GLN A 48 -6.91 4.72 -19.42
C GLN A 48 -6.21 3.60 -20.19
N GLU A 49 -4.90 3.45 -20.00
CA GLU A 49 -4.14 2.40 -20.63
C GLU A 49 -4.40 1.04 -19.98
N ASP A 50 -4.42 -0.01 -20.78
CA ASP A 50 -4.68 -1.39 -20.32
C ASP A 50 -3.54 -1.93 -19.44
N ALA A 51 -2.33 -1.40 -19.63
CA ALA A 51 -1.18 -1.70 -18.79
C ALA A 51 -0.22 -0.52 -18.67
N MET A 52 0.53 -0.50 -17.57
CA MET A 52 1.67 0.36 -17.35
C MET A 52 2.94 -0.46 -17.14
N VAL A 53 4.00 -0.08 -17.86
CA VAL A 53 5.37 -0.57 -17.68
C VAL A 53 6.16 0.49 -16.93
N VAL A 54 6.59 0.20 -15.71
CA VAL A 54 7.37 1.10 -14.88
C VAL A 54 8.80 0.58 -14.77
N SER A 55 9.79 1.42 -15.08
CA SER A 55 11.19 1.09 -14.81
C SER A 55 11.45 1.19 -13.30
N LEU A 56 11.82 0.06 -12.69
CA LEU A 56 12.30 0.00 -11.31
C LEU A 56 13.81 0.23 -11.28
N ASP A 57 14.50 -0.35 -12.26
CA ASP A 57 15.93 -0.13 -12.52
C ASP A 57 16.22 0.02 -14.02
N GLY A 58 17.35 0.65 -14.35
CA GLY A 58 17.81 0.91 -15.71
C GLY A 58 17.04 2.01 -16.44
N GLU A 59 17.36 2.17 -17.73
CA GLU A 59 16.74 3.15 -18.62
C GLU A 59 15.32 2.75 -19.05
N LEU A 60 14.48 3.71 -19.45
CA LEU A 60 13.05 3.49 -19.74
C LEU A 60 12.78 2.34 -20.72
N MET A 61 13.52 2.35 -21.84
CA MET A 61 13.41 1.37 -22.92
C MET A 61 14.62 0.43 -22.99
N GLY A 62 15.53 0.53 -22.01
CA GLY A 62 16.73 -0.28 -21.92
C GLY A 62 16.56 -1.51 -21.04
N ALA A 63 17.63 -2.31 -20.96
CA ALA A 63 17.69 -3.42 -20.02
C ALA A 63 17.56 -2.93 -18.56
N GLY A 64 16.95 -3.75 -17.72
CA GLY A 64 16.74 -3.46 -16.31
C GLY A 64 15.42 -4.03 -15.80
N ILE A 65 15.19 -3.91 -14.49
CA ILE A 65 13.97 -4.44 -13.85
C ILE A 65 12.79 -3.56 -14.24
N LYS A 66 11.80 -4.17 -14.88
CA LYS A 66 10.54 -3.53 -15.26
C LYS A 66 9.38 -4.15 -14.49
N TYR A 67 8.52 -3.30 -13.99
CA TYR A 67 7.25 -3.67 -13.42
C TYR A 67 6.16 -3.49 -14.47
N VAL A 68 5.29 -4.49 -14.66
CA VAL A 68 4.19 -4.41 -15.62
C VAL A 68 2.91 -4.77 -14.91
N SER A 69 1.92 -3.87 -14.96
CA SER A 69 0.61 -4.11 -14.37
C SER A 69 -0.45 -3.17 -14.89
N TYR A 70 -1.71 -3.50 -14.64
CA TYR A 70 -2.80 -2.54 -14.73
C TYR A 70 -2.66 -1.51 -13.60
N VAL A 71 -2.60 -0.23 -13.97
CA VAL A 71 -2.46 0.90 -13.03
C VAL A 71 -3.57 1.89 -13.33
N PRO A 72 -4.71 1.84 -12.62
CA PRO A 72 -5.89 2.66 -12.93
C PRO A 72 -5.69 4.14 -12.58
N HIS A 73 -4.86 4.43 -11.57
CA HIS A 73 -4.55 5.79 -11.19
C HIS A 73 -3.14 5.96 -10.61
N GLY A 74 -2.74 7.22 -10.43
CA GLY A 74 -1.62 7.63 -9.59
C GLY A 74 -2.09 8.74 -8.66
N LEU A 75 -1.26 9.07 -7.68
CA LEU A 75 -1.47 10.26 -6.86
C LEU A 75 -0.45 11.33 -7.23
N VAL A 76 -0.94 12.53 -7.37
CA VAL A 76 -0.12 13.72 -7.56
C VAL A 76 -0.05 14.43 -6.23
N VAL A 77 1.11 14.34 -5.59
CA VAL A 77 1.44 15.08 -4.37
C VAL A 77 1.92 16.47 -4.76
N SER A 78 1.29 17.47 -4.18
CA SER A 78 1.76 18.86 -4.19
C SER A 78 2.05 19.28 -2.76
N TRP A 79 3.11 20.06 -2.54
CA TRP A 79 3.45 20.58 -1.21
C TRP A 79 3.89 22.03 -1.24
N SER A 80 3.86 22.69 -0.08
CA SER A 80 4.57 23.95 0.16
C SER A 80 5.74 23.72 1.12
N ASP A 81 6.75 24.59 1.03
CA ASP A 81 7.90 24.54 1.92
C ASP A 81 7.76 25.50 3.12
N ASP A 82 6.89 26.50 3.00
CA ASP A 82 6.62 27.56 3.99
C ASP A 82 5.32 27.36 4.78
N GLY A 83 4.57 26.30 4.48
CA GLY A 83 3.29 25.98 5.12
C GLY A 83 2.08 26.67 4.48
N SER A 84 2.24 27.36 3.35
CA SER A 84 1.11 27.86 2.57
C SER A 84 0.27 26.72 1.97
N ASP A 85 -0.94 27.02 1.52
CA ASP A 85 -1.74 26.01 0.81
C ASP A 85 -1.04 25.53 -0.47
N ALA A 86 -0.94 24.22 -0.62
CA ALA A 86 -0.41 23.58 -1.81
C ALA A 86 -1.49 23.43 -2.88
N ALA A 87 -1.07 23.40 -4.14
CA ALA A 87 -2.01 23.28 -5.27
C ALA A 87 -2.70 21.90 -5.29
N PHE A 88 -4.03 21.90 -5.30
CA PHE A 88 -4.84 20.69 -5.47
C PHE A 88 -5.15 20.41 -6.94
N GLY A 89 -4.97 19.16 -7.37
CA GLY A 89 -5.34 18.72 -8.72
C GLY A 89 -4.37 19.15 -9.82
N THR A 90 -4.93 19.58 -10.95
CA THR A 90 -4.21 20.13 -12.09
C THR A 90 -4.29 21.64 -12.08
N GLN A 91 -3.16 22.32 -11.98
CA GLN A 91 -3.05 23.66 -12.55
C GLN A 91 -3.37 23.55 -14.06
N LEU A 92 -4.11 24.52 -14.59
CA LEU A 92 -4.26 24.73 -16.03
C LEU A 92 -2.85 24.81 -16.64
N GLY A 93 -2.36 23.69 -17.16
CA GLY A 93 -1.27 23.72 -18.13
C GLY A 93 -1.78 24.44 -19.37
N GLU A 94 -0.87 25.12 -20.08
CA GLU A 94 -1.17 25.75 -21.36
C GLU A 94 -2.09 24.86 -22.19
N PRO A 95 -3.15 25.42 -22.81
CA PRO A 95 -4.01 24.64 -23.66
C PRO A 95 -3.11 23.94 -24.68
N ALA A 96 -3.39 22.67 -24.96
CA ALA A 96 -2.88 22.03 -26.16
C ALA A 96 -3.48 22.76 -27.37
N THR A 97 -3.04 23.98 -27.63
CA THR A 97 -3.44 24.77 -28.78
C THR A 97 -2.76 24.16 -29.99
N GLY A 98 -3.56 23.40 -30.72
CA GLY A 98 -3.33 23.17 -32.14
C GLY A 98 -3.44 21.70 -32.52
N PRO A 99 -4.26 21.37 -33.54
CA PRO A 99 -4.14 20.07 -34.19
C PRO A 99 -2.78 20.01 -34.88
N ARG A 100 -1.81 19.32 -34.26
CA ARG A 100 -0.53 19.03 -34.92
C ARG A 100 -0.80 17.99 -36.01
N ARG A 101 -0.87 18.47 -37.25
CA ARG A 101 -0.51 17.69 -38.45
C ARG A 101 0.91 17.15 -38.23
N GLY A 102 1.03 15.91 -37.81
CA GLY A 102 2.28 15.17 -37.70
C GLY A 102 1.95 13.70 -37.82
N GLY A 103 2.59 13.02 -38.77
CA GLY A 103 2.32 11.63 -39.13
C GLY A 103 2.47 10.62 -37.97
N PRO A 104 2.14 9.34 -38.24
CA PRO A 104 2.17 8.28 -37.23
C PRO A 104 3.62 8.13 -36.70
N GLY A 105 3.88 8.66 -35.51
CA GLY A 105 5.21 8.56 -34.88
C GLY A 105 5.60 9.66 -33.88
N ALA A 106 4.96 10.83 -33.90
CA ALA A 106 5.33 11.94 -33.00
C ALA A 106 4.42 12.01 -31.74
N GLY A 107 4.47 10.98 -30.89
CA GLY A 107 3.85 11.01 -29.57
C GLY A 107 4.61 11.96 -28.65
N GLY A 108 4.09 13.17 -28.47
CA GLY A 108 4.62 14.14 -27.51
C GLY A 108 4.79 13.49 -26.14
N ALA A 109 6.04 13.50 -25.63
CA ALA A 109 6.34 12.93 -24.33
C ALA A 109 5.61 13.72 -23.25
N SER A 110 4.53 13.15 -22.72
CA SER A 110 3.97 13.65 -21.48
C SER A 110 5.04 13.54 -20.38
N LYS A 111 5.06 14.48 -19.42
CA LYS A 111 5.92 14.38 -18.22
C LYS A 111 5.69 13.06 -17.45
N ASP A 112 4.66 12.30 -17.80
CA ASP A 112 4.24 11.04 -17.18
C ASP A 112 4.44 9.80 -18.07
N GLY A 113 5.38 9.88 -19.02
CA GLY A 113 5.81 8.74 -19.82
C GLY A 113 5.28 8.72 -21.25
N LYS A 114 5.61 7.63 -21.95
CA LYS A 114 5.25 7.42 -23.36
C LYS A 114 4.05 6.47 -23.45
N ARG A 115 3.03 6.87 -24.19
CA ARG A 115 1.94 5.97 -24.58
C ARG A 115 2.34 5.22 -25.84
N VAL A 116 2.09 3.92 -25.85
CA VAL A 116 2.28 3.01 -26.98
C VAL A 116 0.96 2.30 -27.21
N ASP A 117 0.49 2.33 -28.45
CA ASP A 117 -0.68 1.57 -28.87
C ASP A 117 -0.17 0.34 -29.65
N LEU A 118 -0.57 -0.85 -29.20
CA LEU A 118 -0.20 -2.13 -29.81
C LEU A 118 -1.33 -2.68 -30.70
N GLY A 119 -2.42 -1.93 -30.89
CA GLY A 119 -3.59 -2.31 -31.69
C GLY A 119 -4.60 -3.22 -30.97
N PHE A 120 -4.11 -4.13 -30.11
CA PHE A 120 -4.96 -4.99 -29.26
C PHE A 120 -4.93 -4.57 -27.78
N ALA A 121 -4.01 -3.68 -27.41
CA ALA A 121 -3.84 -3.15 -26.06
C ALA A 121 -3.09 -1.82 -26.11
N SER A 122 -3.37 -0.97 -25.13
CA SER A 122 -2.70 0.29 -24.91
C SER A 122 -1.77 0.20 -23.69
N VAL A 123 -0.54 0.70 -23.83
CA VAL A 123 0.50 0.60 -22.80
C VAL A 123 1.10 1.97 -22.50
N ARG A 124 1.22 2.29 -21.21
CA ARG A 124 1.98 3.45 -20.74
C ARG A 124 3.34 3.04 -20.21
N ILE A 125 4.42 3.66 -20.70
CA ILE A 125 5.79 3.38 -20.26
C ILE A 125 6.29 4.54 -19.39
N ALA A 126 6.55 4.28 -18.11
CA ALA A 126 6.90 5.26 -17.09
C ALA A 126 8.28 5.00 -16.47
N HIS A 127 8.99 6.07 -16.08
CA HIS A 127 10.38 6.00 -15.64
C HIS A 127 10.59 5.50 -14.20
N ARG A 128 9.64 5.71 -13.28
CA ARG A 128 9.77 5.40 -11.83
C ARG A 128 8.40 5.32 -11.15
N MET A 129 8.34 4.59 -10.03
CA MET A 129 7.16 4.53 -9.13
C MET A 129 6.82 5.88 -8.50
N ALA A 130 7.84 6.67 -8.13
CA ALA A 130 7.71 8.07 -7.69
C ALA A 130 8.57 8.94 -8.61
N ARG A 131 7.98 9.97 -9.22
CA ARG A 131 8.66 10.86 -10.18
C ARG A 131 8.29 12.30 -9.90
N ARG A 132 9.31 13.13 -9.74
CA ARG A 132 9.15 14.59 -9.67
C ARG A 132 8.66 15.10 -11.02
N GLU A 133 7.58 15.87 -11.02
CA GLU A 133 7.00 16.47 -12.22
C GLU A 133 7.36 17.94 -12.37
N ASP A 134 7.48 18.62 -11.24
CA ASP A 134 7.80 20.04 -11.14
C ASP A 134 8.47 20.35 -9.79
N GLY A 135 8.73 21.63 -9.52
CA GLY A 135 9.30 22.14 -8.27
C GLY A 135 8.78 21.41 -7.03
N ASN A 136 7.53 21.68 -6.67
CA ASN A 136 6.89 21.09 -5.48
C ASN A 136 5.77 20.11 -5.86
N ARG A 137 6.04 19.26 -6.86
CA ARG A 137 5.07 18.28 -7.36
C ARG A 137 5.71 16.93 -7.65
N LEU A 138 5.12 15.88 -7.08
CA LEU A 138 5.56 14.49 -7.20
C LEU A 138 4.38 13.64 -7.65
N ARG A 139 4.53 12.91 -8.75
CA ARG A 139 3.60 11.84 -9.09
C ARG A 139 4.08 10.56 -8.41
N LEU A 140 3.19 9.85 -7.73
CA LEU A 140 3.43 8.51 -7.18
C LEU A 140 2.40 7.52 -7.72
N LEU A 141 2.77 6.25 -7.78
CA LEU A 141 1.86 5.15 -8.13
C LEU A 141 1.64 4.35 -6.83
N PRO A 142 0.62 4.71 -6.02
CA PRO A 142 0.46 4.23 -4.63
C PRO A 142 0.29 2.73 -4.56
N LEU A 143 1.25 2.01 -4.00
CA LEU A 143 1.22 0.55 -3.85
C LEU A 143 0.69 -0.21 -5.09
N HIS A 144 0.86 0.36 -6.28
CA HIS A 144 0.44 -0.28 -7.52
C HIS A 144 1.42 -1.33 -7.97
N LEU A 145 2.41 -1.70 -7.16
CA LEU A 145 3.21 -2.90 -7.35
C LEU A 145 2.34 -4.10 -6.97
N ALA A 146 2.41 -5.18 -7.76
CA ALA A 146 2.05 -6.50 -7.26
C ALA A 146 2.76 -6.67 -5.90
N MET A 147 2.09 -7.27 -4.92
CA MET A 147 2.63 -7.46 -3.58
C MET A 147 3.97 -8.21 -3.66
N GLU A 148 4.10 -9.14 -4.60
CA GLU A 148 5.38 -9.80 -4.94
C GLU A 148 6.46 -8.85 -5.46
N GLY A 149 6.08 -7.85 -6.26
CA GLY A 149 7.00 -6.80 -6.70
C GLY A 149 7.47 -5.92 -5.54
N PHE A 150 6.59 -5.65 -4.56
CA PHE A 150 6.97 -4.90 -3.36
C PHE A 150 7.94 -5.67 -2.48
N LEU A 151 7.72 -6.98 -2.30
CA LEU A 151 8.66 -7.86 -1.62
C LEU A 151 10.01 -7.89 -2.34
N ALA A 152 10.01 -8.03 -3.67
CA ALA A 152 11.24 -8.06 -4.46
C ALA A 152 12.07 -6.78 -4.30
N LEU A 153 11.42 -5.61 -4.33
CA LEU A 153 12.10 -4.33 -4.08
C LEU A 153 12.68 -4.22 -2.66
N SER A 154 11.99 -4.76 -1.66
CA SER A 154 12.40 -4.64 -0.26
C SER A 154 13.65 -5.45 0.10
N PHE A 155 13.91 -6.55 -0.62
CA PHE A 155 14.97 -7.50 -0.28
C PHE A 155 16.08 -7.64 -1.33
N GLY A 156 15.85 -7.19 -2.56
CA GLY A 156 16.81 -7.32 -3.65
C GLY A 156 17.07 -8.77 -4.05
N GLY A 157 18.23 -9.03 -4.65
CA GLY A 157 18.69 -10.38 -5.03
C GLY A 157 20.09 -10.68 -4.46
N PRO A 158 20.63 -11.88 -4.71
CA PRO A 158 21.96 -12.26 -4.24
C PRO A 158 23.05 -11.33 -4.80
N PRO A 159 23.77 -10.57 -3.96
CA PRO A 159 24.81 -9.64 -4.43
C PRO A 159 26.08 -10.38 -4.86
N VAL A 160 26.25 -11.61 -4.37
CA VAL A 160 27.38 -12.49 -4.67
C VAL A 160 26.88 -13.66 -5.50
N ALA A 161 27.65 -14.03 -6.53
CA ALA A 161 27.38 -15.18 -7.38
C ALA A 161 27.71 -16.50 -6.65
N TRP A 162 26.88 -16.88 -5.67
CA TRP A 162 27.00 -18.17 -4.99
C TRP A 162 26.79 -19.34 -5.97
N ALA A 163 27.45 -20.46 -5.70
CA ALA A 163 27.47 -21.61 -6.61
C ALA A 163 26.09 -22.25 -6.82
N GLU A 164 25.16 -22.04 -5.90
CA GLU A 164 23.83 -22.63 -5.87
C GLU A 164 22.83 -21.86 -6.73
N TYR A 165 23.05 -20.56 -6.92
CA TYR A 165 22.12 -19.70 -7.64
C TYR A 165 22.24 -19.86 -9.16
N SER A 166 21.09 -19.83 -9.83
CA SER A 166 21.00 -19.90 -11.28
C SER A 166 21.58 -18.62 -11.91
N ARG A 167 22.06 -18.72 -13.15
CA ARG A 167 22.52 -17.54 -13.89
C ARG A 167 21.42 -16.48 -14.02
N ARG A 168 20.16 -16.92 -14.15
CA ARG A 168 18.98 -16.06 -14.20
C ARG A 168 18.79 -15.28 -12.90
N ALA A 169 18.95 -15.94 -11.74
CA ALA A 169 18.86 -15.28 -10.44
C ALA A 169 19.90 -14.18 -10.27
N ILE A 170 21.12 -14.41 -10.76
CA ILE A 170 22.21 -13.43 -10.70
C ILE A 170 21.99 -12.29 -11.70
N SER A 171 21.53 -12.59 -12.92
CA SER A 171 21.35 -11.57 -13.98
C SER A 171 20.09 -10.74 -13.81
N SER A 172 19.05 -11.32 -13.25
CA SER A 172 17.69 -10.75 -13.24
C SER A 172 17.13 -10.56 -11.83
N GLY A 173 17.86 -11.00 -10.79
CA GLY A 173 17.43 -10.88 -9.40
C GLY A 173 16.18 -11.71 -9.09
N LEU A 174 15.36 -11.18 -8.19
CA LEU A 174 14.02 -11.69 -7.95
C LEU A 174 13.12 -11.36 -9.14
N ASP A 175 12.63 -12.39 -9.80
CA ASP A 175 11.59 -12.28 -10.83
C ASP A 175 10.21 -12.28 -10.12
N PRO A 176 9.48 -11.15 -10.12
CA PRO A 176 8.19 -11.08 -9.44
C PRO A 176 7.18 -12.00 -10.13
N ARG A 177 6.43 -12.76 -9.33
CA ARG A 177 5.32 -13.55 -9.88
C ARG A 177 4.20 -12.63 -10.35
N SER A 178 3.42 -13.10 -11.32
CA SER A 178 2.16 -12.44 -11.66
C SER A 178 1.14 -12.65 -10.55
N GLU A 179 0.43 -11.57 -10.22
CA GLU A 179 -0.72 -11.59 -9.34
C GLU A 179 -1.95 -11.16 -10.13
N ARG A 180 -3.12 -11.60 -9.68
CA ARG A 180 -4.42 -11.19 -10.23
C ARG A 180 -5.28 -10.69 -9.08
N ALA A 181 -5.99 -9.61 -9.32
CA ALA A 181 -7.03 -9.10 -8.44
C ALA A 181 -8.29 -8.86 -9.25
N ILE A 182 -9.43 -8.92 -8.56
CA ILE A 182 -10.72 -8.54 -9.11
C ILE A 182 -11.01 -7.12 -8.62
N LEU A 183 -11.35 -6.24 -9.56
CA LEU A 183 -11.77 -4.88 -9.23
C LEU A 183 -13.07 -4.93 -8.42
N GLY A 184 -13.12 -4.14 -7.35
CA GLY A 184 -14.32 -3.99 -6.53
C GLY A 184 -15.54 -3.53 -7.33
N ALA A 185 -15.31 -2.72 -8.37
CA ALA A 185 -16.37 -2.26 -9.27
C ALA A 185 -17.06 -3.38 -10.07
N TRP A 186 -16.44 -4.57 -10.17
CA TRP A 186 -17.04 -5.73 -10.83
C TRP A 186 -17.89 -6.59 -9.88
N LEU A 187 -17.93 -6.24 -8.60
CA LEU A 187 -18.66 -6.98 -7.58
C LEU A 187 -20.03 -6.34 -7.38
N PRO A 188 -21.12 -7.09 -7.59
CA PRO A 188 -22.47 -6.58 -7.37
C PRO A 188 -22.63 -6.01 -5.95
N GLY A 189 -23.16 -4.78 -5.86
CA GLY A 189 -23.48 -4.11 -4.59
C GLY A 189 -22.31 -3.40 -3.90
N PHE A 190 -21.05 -3.66 -4.25
CA PHE A 190 -19.92 -3.05 -3.54
C PHE A 190 -19.72 -1.56 -3.89
N ASP A 191 -19.87 -1.18 -5.16
CA ASP A 191 -19.86 0.23 -5.55
C ASP A 191 -21.01 1.02 -4.92
N ASP A 192 -22.21 0.41 -4.84
CA ASP A 192 -23.36 1.01 -4.17
C ASP A 192 -23.14 1.16 -2.66
N ALA A 193 -22.50 0.16 -2.02
CA ALA A 193 -22.15 0.22 -0.60
C ALA A 193 -21.21 1.39 -0.29
N LEU A 194 -20.18 1.62 -1.11
CA LEU A 194 -19.31 2.79 -0.95
C LEU A 194 -20.02 4.10 -1.29
N ARG A 195 -21.01 4.09 -2.19
CA ARG A 195 -21.79 5.30 -2.51
C ARG A 195 -22.69 5.74 -1.35
N VAL A 196 -23.22 4.80 -0.57
CA VAL A 196 -24.04 5.11 0.62
C VAL A 196 -23.21 5.34 1.88
N PHE A 197 -21.91 5.06 1.83
CA PHE A 197 -21.01 5.29 2.96
C PHE A 197 -20.95 6.78 3.29
N GLU A 198 -21.39 7.15 4.49
CA GLU A 198 -21.36 8.54 4.94
C GLU A 198 -19.92 8.97 5.24
N ILE A 199 -19.45 10.00 4.53
CA ILE A 199 -18.13 10.58 4.75
C ILE A 199 -18.25 11.72 5.76
N HIS A 200 -17.51 11.66 6.87
CA HIS A 200 -17.48 12.77 7.82
C HIS A 200 -16.75 13.97 7.23
N GLN A 201 -17.17 15.18 7.60
CA GLN A 201 -16.58 16.44 7.11
C GLN A 201 -15.06 16.53 7.31
N ARG A 202 -14.53 15.95 8.41
CA ARG A 202 -13.10 15.93 8.75
C ARG A 202 -12.42 14.59 8.44
N GLN A 203 -13.08 13.71 7.70
CA GLN A 203 -12.53 12.40 7.36
C GLN A 203 -11.41 12.56 6.34
N VAL A 204 -10.22 12.10 6.72
CA VAL A 204 -9.03 12.10 5.88
C VAL A 204 -8.59 10.68 5.50
N GLY A 205 -9.32 9.67 5.94
CA GLY A 205 -8.96 8.28 5.72
C GLY A 205 -9.99 7.28 6.20
N VAL A 206 -9.63 6.01 6.04
CA VAL A 206 -10.41 4.86 6.50
C VAL A 206 -9.47 3.69 6.82
N LEU A 207 -9.77 2.96 7.90
CA LEU A 207 -9.28 1.61 8.11
C LEU A 207 -10.33 0.61 7.59
N VAL A 208 -9.87 -0.38 6.86
CA VAL A 208 -10.70 -1.45 6.30
C VAL A 208 -10.39 -2.73 7.05
N PHE A 209 -11.37 -3.27 7.75
CA PHE A 209 -11.29 -4.57 8.42
C PHE A 209 -12.13 -5.59 7.67
N ILE A 210 -11.63 -6.82 7.57
CA ILE A 210 -12.32 -7.96 6.97
C ILE A 210 -12.23 -9.13 7.94
N ALA A 211 -13.39 -9.64 8.38
CA ALA A 211 -13.49 -10.59 9.49
C ALA A 211 -12.66 -10.14 10.70
N ASP A 212 -12.88 -8.88 11.10
CA ASP A 212 -12.26 -8.22 12.26
C ASP A 212 -10.73 -8.12 12.24
N SER A 213 -10.10 -8.49 11.14
CA SER A 213 -8.66 -8.31 10.92
C SER A 213 -8.41 -7.11 10.03
N LEU A 214 -7.39 -6.31 10.34
CA LEU A 214 -7.05 -5.14 9.54
C LEU A 214 -6.55 -5.57 8.15
N ALA A 215 -7.29 -5.23 7.10
CA ALA A 215 -6.92 -5.54 5.72
C ALA A 215 -6.08 -4.42 5.09
N SER A 216 -6.46 -3.17 5.34
CA SER A 216 -5.85 -2.00 4.72
C SER A 216 -6.11 -0.74 5.54
N ALA A 217 -5.18 0.21 5.47
CA ALA A 217 -5.38 1.58 5.93
C ALA A 217 -5.12 2.54 4.78
N PHE A 218 -6.00 3.52 4.60
CA PHE A 218 -5.86 4.58 3.61
C PHE A 218 -6.06 5.94 4.27
N VAL A 219 -5.03 6.80 4.22
CA VAL A 219 -5.03 8.15 4.79
C VAL A 219 -4.44 9.10 3.77
N VAL A 220 -5.01 10.30 3.69
CA VAL A 220 -4.45 11.48 3.00
C VAL A 220 -4.41 12.67 3.95
N SER A 221 -3.84 13.78 3.50
CA SER A 221 -3.63 14.96 4.36
C SER A 221 -4.92 15.73 4.59
N HIS A 222 -5.77 15.83 3.56
CA HIS A 222 -6.92 16.73 3.52
C HIS A 222 -8.26 16.01 3.30
N PRO A 223 -9.37 16.44 3.93
CA PRO A 223 -10.68 15.79 3.76
C PRO A 223 -11.24 15.82 2.34
N GLU A 224 -11.04 16.93 1.62
CA GLU A 224 -11.45 17.04 0.22
C GLU A 224 -10.72 16.01 -0.67
N ASP A 225 -9.44 15.77 -0.38
CA ASP A 225 -8.63 14.80 -1.10
C ASP A 225 -9.16 13.38 -0.83
N TYR A 226 -9.53 13.09 0.43
CA TYR A 226 -10.13 11.81 0.80
C TYR A 226 -11.48 11.62 0.11
N ALA A 227 -12.35 12.62 0.11
CA ALA A 227 -13.64 12.53 -0.58
C ALA A 227 -13.47 12.25 -2.08
N ALA A 228 -12.50 12.89 -2.73
CA ALA A 228 -12.17 12.65 -4.13
C ALA A 228 -11.56 11.26 -4.38
N LEU A 229 -10.83 10.71 -3.40
CA LEU A 229 -10.14 9.43 -3.50
C LEU A 229 -10.94 8.25 -2.89
N HIS A 230 -12.05 8.49 -2.21
CA HIS A 230 -12.78 7.45 -1.49
C HIS A 230 -13.14 6.24 -2.37
N ARG A 231 -13.55 6.50 -3.62
CA ARG A 231 -13.93 5.45 -4.57
C ARG A 231 -12.74 4.68 -5.16
N THR A 232 -11.50 5.13 -4.95
CA THR A 232 -10.32 4.33 -5.37
C THR A 232 -10.17 3.05 -4.55
N LEU A 233 -10.90 2.90 -3.43
CA LEU A 233 -11.00 1.64 -2.70
C LEU A 233 -11.53 0.48 -3.57
N LEU A 234 -12.30 0.77 -4.62
CA LEU A 234 -12.76 -0.22 -5.60
C LEU A 234 -11.65 -0.74 -6.50
N GLU A 235 -10.50 -0.05 -6.53
CA GLU A 235 -9.37 -0.37 -7.40
C GLU A 235 -8.25 -1.11 -6.64
N ASP A 236 -8.46 -1.40 -5.36
CA ASP A 236 -7.50 -2.07 -4.47
C ASP A 236 -7.54 -3.61 -4.53
N PHE A 237 -6.45 -4.25 -4.08
CA PHE A 237 -6.16 -5.70 -4.15
C PHE A 237 -6.95 -6.58 -3.15
N TYR A 238 -8.26 -6.38 -2.99
CA TYR A 238 -9.07 -7.21 -2.07
C TYR A 238 -10.54 -7.34 -2.46
N GLY A 239 -10.90 -7.05 -3.71
CA GLY A 239 -12.29 -7.11 -4.14
C GLY A 239 -12.95 -8.47 -3.85
N ASP A 240 -12.31 -9.57 -4.26
CA ASP A 240 -12.81 -10.93 -4.05
C ASP A 240 -13.04 -11.26 -2.56
N VAL A 241 -12.08 -10.92 -1.71
CA VAL A 241 -12.16 -11.12 -0.26
C VAL A 241 -13.27 -10.25 0.34
N LEU A 242 -13.39 -8.98 -0.07
CA LEU A 242 -14.46 -8.11 0.39
C LEU A 242 -15.85 -8.63 0.01
N ALA A 243 -16.04 -9.10 -1.22
CA ALA A 243 -17.32 -9.68 -1.63
C ALA A 243 -17.65 -10.94 -0.82
N HIS A 244 -16.68 -11.82 -0.58
CA HIS A 244 -16.93 -13.03 0.18
C HIS A 244 -17.36 -12.72 1.62
N TYR A 245 -16.59 -11.91 2.34
CA TYR A 245 -16.88 -11.62 3.74
C TYR A 245 -18.05 -10.64 3.92
N GLY A 246 -18.25 -9.71 2.99
CA GLY A 246 -19.40 -8.81 3.01
C GLY A 246 -20.74 -9.53 2.79
N LEU A 247 -20.75 -10.63 2.04
CA LEU A 247 -21.97 -11.41 1.75
C LEU A 247 -22.20 -12.59 2.69
N TYR A 248 -21.14 -13.23 3.16
CA TYR A 248 -21.23 -14.53 3.85
C TYR A 248 -20.75 -14.54 5.30
N ALA A 249 -20.12 -13.46 5.78
CA ALA A 249 -19.67 -13.38 7.16
C ALA A 249 -20.55 -12.44 7.98
N GLU A 250 -20.77 -12.82 9.24
CA GLU A 250 -21.37 -11.95 10.23
C GLU A 250 -20.28 -11.08 10.87
N PRO A 251 -20.53 -9.79 11.11
CA PRO A 251 -19.58 -8.96 11.84
C PRO A 251 -19.48 -9.40 13.30
N ALA A 252 -18.31 -9.28 13.93
CA ALA A 252 -18.27 -9.30 15.39
C ALA A 252 -19.16 -8.16 15.92
N HIS A 253 -20.12 -8.55 16.75
CA HIS A 253 -20.95 -7.61 17.47
C HIS A 253 -20.09 -6.85 18.46
N MET A 254 -19.93 -5.55 18.22
CA MET A 254 -19.43 -4.65 19.24
C MET A 254 -20.63 -4.10 20.01
N ALA A 255 -20.68 -4.40 21.31
CA ALA A 255 -21.83 -4.13 22.18
C ALA A 255 -21.82 -2.71 22.79
N ALA A 256 -20.94 -1.80 22.36
CA ALA A 256 -20.95 -0.45 22.92
C ALA A 256 -22.19 0.29 22.40
N THR A 257 -23.21 0.28 23.23
CA THR A 257 -24.44 1.05 23.12
C THR A 257 -24.64 1.80 24.43
N ILE A 258 -25.44 2.85 24.41
CA ILE A 258 -25.96 3.40 25.66
C ILE A 258 -27.01 2.39 26.11
N ASP A 259 -26.71 1.62 27.15
CA ASP A 259 -27.65 0.63 27.69
C ASP A 259 -28.86 1.30 28.36
N ASP A 260 -29.92 0.53 28.60
CA ASP A 260 -31.18 1.06 29.14
C ASP A 260 -31.01 1.69 30.54
N ALA A 261 -30.05 1.21 31.34
CA ALA A 261 -29.80 1.72 32.67
C ALA A 261 -29.06 3.07 32.63
N ALA A 262 -28.09 3.22 31.72
CA ALA A 262 -27.41 4.47 31.44
C ALA A 262 -28.36 5.48 30.78
N ALA A 263 -29.20 5.02 29.84
CA ALA A 263 -30.23 5.85 29.21
C ALA A 263 -31.23 6.41 30.23
N ALA A 264 -31.66 5.60 31.21
CA ALA A 264 -32.57 6.04 32.27
C ALA A 264 -31.99 7.14 33.18
N GLN A 265 -30.66 7.28 33.23
CA GLN A 265 -29.97 8.31 34.01
C GLN A 265 -29.71 9.60 33.21
N ILE A 266 -29.94 9.59 31.89
CA ILE A 266 -29.76 10.76 31.02
C ILE A 266 -31.03 11.60 31.06
N THR A 267 -30.99 12.67 31.84
CA THR A 267 -32.12 13.60 32.05
C THR A 267 -31.93 14.93 31.34
N SER A 268 -30.77 15.16 30.72
CA SER A 268 -30.45 16.42 30.02
C SER A 268 -29.62 16.22 28.76
N LEU A 269 -29.64 17.25 27.88
CA LEU A 269 -28.80 17.27 26.67
C LEU A 269 -27.30 17.25 27.00
N ALA A 270 -26.89 17.82 28.14
CA ALA A 270 -25.50 17.81 28.58
C ALA A 270 -25.06 16.39 29.00
N GLU A 271 -25.94 15.62 29.65
CA GLU A 271 -25.68 14.21 29.96
C GLU A 271 -25.64 13.35 28.70
N LEU A 272 -26.55 13.57 27.76
CA LEU A 272 -26.53 12.85 26.48
C LEU A 272 -25.24 13.10 25.70
N ARG A 273 -24.74 14.35 25.67
CA ARG A 273 -23.46 14.68 25.02
C ARG A 273 -22.28 13.97 25.66
N ARG A 274 -22.23 13.94 27.00
CA ARG A 274 -21.18 13.21 27.74
C ARG A 274 -21.23 11.70 27.47
N ALA A 275 -22.41 11.09 27.55
CA ALA A 275 -22.57 9.67 27.24
C ALA A 275 -22.17 9.33 25.79
N LEU A 276 -22.44 10.23 24.84
CA LEU A 276 -22.01 10.07 23.45
C LEU A 276 -20.48 10.22 23.28
N GLU A 277 -19.84 11.10 24.05
CA GLU A 277 -18.38 11.23 24.08
C GLU A 277 -17.72 9.97 24.65
N ASP A 278 -18.24 9.44 25.77
CA ASP A 278 -17.77 8.20 26.37
C ASP A 278 -17.93 7.01 25.40
N LEU A 279 -19.08 6.94 24.73
CA LEU A 279 -19.32 5.92 23.72
C LEU A 279 -18.30 6.02 22.58
N ARG A 280 -18.09 7.22 22.02
CA ARG A 280 -17.10 7.45 20.95
C ARG A 280 -15.69 7.08 21.38
N GLU A 281 -15.33 7.31 22.63
CA GLU A 281 -14.03 6.93 23.19
C GLU A 281 -13.86 5.41 23.30
N GLN A 282 -14.93 4.69 23.69
CA GLN A 282 -14.94 3.22 23.67
C GLN A 282 -14.77 2.67 22.25
N TRP A 283 -15.48 3.23 21.26
CA TRP A 283 -15.31 2.89 19.85
C TRP A 283 -13.88 3.12 19.37
N ARG A 284 -13.30 4.28 19.73
CA ARG A 284 -11.93 4.63 19.38
C ARG A 284 -10.93 3.63 19.95
N THR A 285 -11.11 3.22 21.20
CA THR A 285 -10.25 2.24 21.88
C THR A 285 -10.37 0.87 21.20
N PHE A 286 -11.59 0.40 20.97
CA PHE A 286 -11.84 -0.88 20.32
C PHE A 286 -11.19 -0.97 18.92
N HIS A 287 -11.39 0.04 18.07
CA HIS A 287 -10.77 0.03 16.73
C HIS A 287 -9.26 0.18 16.76
N HIS A 288 -8.72 0.89 17.75
CA HIS A 288 -7.28 0.94 17.96
C HIS A 288 -6.74 -0.45 18.31
N ASP A 289 -7.42 -1.18 19.20
CA ASP A 289 -7.03 -2.53 19.61
C ASP A 289 -7.09 -3.53 18.44
N MET A 290 -8.13 -3.46 17.61
CA MET A 290 -8.23 -4.26 16.37
C MET A 290 -7.10 -3.98 15.38
N ALA A 291 -6.51 -2.78 15.41
CA ALA A 291 -5.46 -2.35 14.49
C ALA A 291 -4.04 -2.60 15.02
N THR A 292 -3.89 -3.26 16.18
CA THR A 292 -2.59 -3.50 16.83
C THR A 292 -1.65 -4.39 16.01
N ASP A 293 -2.17 -5.17 15.06
CA ASP A 293 -1.36 -5.93 14.09
C ASP A 293 -0.54 -5.03 13.15
N LEU A 294 -0.81 -3.73 13.14
CA LEU A 294 -0.03 -2.72 12.41
C LEU A 294 0.41 -1.57 13.32
N LEU A 295 -0.51 -0.99 14.07
CA LEU A 295 -0.28 0.21 14.86
C LEU A 295 0.57 -0.11 16.11
N GLY A 296 1.61 0.68 16.35
CA GLY A 296 2.53 0.49 17.47
C GLY A 296 3.52 -0.67 17.32
N ARG A 297 3.38 -1.51 16.28
CA ARG A 297 4.33 -2.59 16.00
C ARG A 297 5.61 -2.10 15.34
N PRO A 298 6.75 -2.76 15.60
CA PRO A 298 7.99 -2.49 14.89
C PRO A 298 7.81 -2.69 13.38
N ILE A 299 8.27 -1.72 12.60
CA ILE A 299 8.35 -1.77 11.15
C ILE A 299 9.75 -1.46 10.68
N ARG A 300 10.12 -2.05 9.54
CA ARG A 300 11.32 -1.67 8.79
C ARG A 300 10.91 -0.68 7.73
N SER A 301 11.45 0.53 7.80
CA SER A 301 11.17 1.59 6.82
C SER A 301 12.38 1.94 5.96
N GLU A 302 12.12 2.37 4.74
CA GLU A 302 13.09 2.95 3.82
C GLU A 302 12.57 4.29 3.28
N ARG A 303 13.46 5.25 3.03
CA ARG A 303 13.08 6.52 2.41
C ARG A 303 13.01 6.35 0.89
N VAL A 304 11.89 6.70 0.31
CA VAL A 304 11.69 6.73 -1.16
C VAL A 304 11.96 8.12 -1.72
N TYR A 305 11.43 9.16 -1.07
CA TYR A 305 11.53 10.53 -1.56
C TYR A 305 11.42 11.55 -0.42
N ARG A 306 11.97 12.75 -0.62
CA ARG A 306 11.79 13.90 0.27
C ARG A 306 11.09 15.02 -0.49
N ALA A 307 9.89 15.38 -0.06
CA ALA A 307 9.06 16.45 -0.59
C ALA A 307 9.05 17.59 0.42
N GLY A 308 10.02 18.51 0.34
CA GLY A 308 10.13 19.62 1.29
C GLY A 308 10.26 19.14 2.76
N PRO A 309 9.32 19.51 3.66
CA PRO A 309 9.30 19.04 5.05
C PRO A 309 8.77 17.61 5.20
N PHE A 310 8.28 17.00 4.13
CA PHE A 310 7.67 15.68 4.13
C PHE A 310 8.64 14.58 3.65
N GLN A 311 8.47 13.37 4.17
CA GLN A 311 9.18 12.18 3.72
C GLN A 311 8.21 11.10 3.29
N LEU A 312 8.32 10.69 2.02
CA LEU A 312 7.72 9.47 1.53
C LEU A 312 8.62 8.29 1.92
N GLN A 313 8.04 7.36 2.68
CA GLN A 313 8.68 6.15 3.17
C GLN A 313 7.91 4.93 2.69
N ARG A 314 8.61 3.83 2.48
CA ARG A 314 8.04 2.48 2.37
C ARG A 314 8.34 1.74 3.63
N PHE A 315 7.47 0.82 4.01
CA PHE A 315 7.72 0.00 5.17
C PHE A 315 7.13 -1.41 5.03
N ALA A 316 7.63 -2.30 5.89
CA ALA A 316 7.11 -3.63 6.11
C ALA A 316 7.13 -3.98 7.60
N THR A 317 6.20 -4.81 8.06
CA THR A 317 6.29 -5.48 9.36
C THR A 317 7.39 -6.56 9.34
N SER A 318 7.60 -7.25 10.47
CA SER A 318 8.71 -8.21 10.66
C SER A 318 8.58 -9.54 9.91
N PHE A 319 7.49 -9.78 9.18
CA PHE A 319 7.16 -11.07 8.55
C PHE A 319 7.06 -12.23 9.55
N ASP A 320 6.55 -11.95 10.75
CA ASP A 320 6.29 -12.99 11.75
C ASP A 320 5.19 -13.95 11.25
N LEU A 321 5.51 -15.24 11.17
CA LEU A 321 4.61 -16.26 10.61
C LEU A 321 3.36 -16.50 11.47
N GLY A 322 3.37 -16.12 12.75
CA GLY A 322 2.25 -16.28 13.67
C GLY A 322 1.34 -15.06 13.78
N GLN A 323 1.60 -14.01 13.01
CA GLN A 323 0.91 -12.73 13.10
C GLN A 323 0.49 -12.22 11.73
N ASP A 324 -0.47 -11.29 11.71
CA ASP A 324 -0.77 -10.54 10.50
C ASP A 324 0.41 -9.62 10.16
N ASN A 325 0.67 -9.46 8.86
CA ASN A 325 1.80 -8.67 8.37
C ASN A 325 1.34 -7.72 7.28
N HIS A 326 1.99 -6.56 7.23
CA HIS A 326 1.61 -5.49 6.32
C HIS A 326 2.82 -4.94 5.57
N LEU A 327 2.54 -4.51 4.35
CA LEU A 327 3.39 -3.64 3.56
C LEU A 327 2.68 -2.30 3.39
N GLY A 328 3.44 -1.23 3.24
CA GLY A 328 2.82 0.06 2.96
C GLY A 328 3.77 1.17 2.56
N GLU A 329 3.15 2.29 2.21
CA GLU A 329 3.78 3.56 1.94
C GLU A 329 3.18 4.61 2.86
N ALA A 330 4.01 5.52 3.38
CA ALA A 330 3.57 6.60 4.25
C ALA A 330 4.26 7.92 3.87
N ILE A 331 3.53 9.03 3.92
CA ILE A 331 4.15 10.36 3.96
C ILE A 331 4.04 10.87 5.38
N VAL A 332 5.18 11.22 5.95
CA VAL A 332 5.26 11.78 7.30
C VAL A 332 5.94 13.13 7.28
N ARG A 333 5.47 14.00 8.17
CA ARG A 333 6.11 15.29 8.46
C ARG A 333 7.38 15.08 9.29
N ASP A 334 8.23 16.09 9.35
CA ASP A 334 9.38 16.13 10.26
C ASP A 334 9.01 16.03 11.75
N THR A 335 7.81 16.47 12.11
CA THR A 335 7.20 16.30 13.43
C THR A 335 6.78 14.86 13.74
N GLY A 336 6.73 13.97 12.74
CA GLY A 336 6.23 12.60 12.86
C GLY A 336 4.71 12.46 12.71
N GLU A 337 4.00 13.53 12.35
CA GLU A 337 2.58 13.46 11.97
C GLU A 337 2.40 12.70 10.65
N LEU A 338 1.37 11.85 10.59
CA LEU A 338 1.04 11.04 9.42
C LEU A 338 0.17 11.85 8.45
N GLU A 339 0.64 12.01 7.22
CA GLU A 339 -0.02 12.82 6.18
C GLU A 339 -0.53 11.97 5.02
N TYR A 340 0.07 10.81 4.79
CA TYR A 340 -0.45 9.79 3.89
C TYR A 340 -0.13 8.42 4.45
N LEU A 341 -1.04 7.48 4.26
CA LEU A 341 -0.81 6.07 4.54
C LEU A 341 -1.57 5.25 3.50
N LYS A 342 -0.90 4.29 2.92
CA LYS A 342 -1.56 3.17 2.24
C LYS A 342 -0.91 1.90 2.73
N THR A 343 -1.71 0.90 3.08
CA THR A 343 -1.20 -0.40 3.50
C THR A 343 -1.97 -1.55 2.87
N PHE A 344 -1.34 -2.72 2.82
CA PHE A 344 -1.98 -3.97 2.45
C PHE A 344 -1.53 -5.07 3.41
N ARG A 345 -2.50 -5.83 3.92
CA ARG A 345 -2.23 -7.06 4.65
C ARG A 345 -1.74 -8.14 3.69
N LEU A 346 -0.68 -8.84 4.09
CA LEU A 346 -0.14 -9.99 3.38
C LEU A 346 -0.94 -11.24 3.69
N SER A 347 -1.21 -12.05 2.67
CA SER A 347 -1.67 -13.43 2.85
C SER A 347 -0.60 -14.26 3.55
N ALA A 348 -0.99 -15.38 4.19
CA ALA A 348 -0.04 -16.30 4.81
C ALA A 348 1.04 -16.81 3.83
N ALA A 349 0.72 -16.95 2.54
CA ALA A 349 1.70 -17.33 1.52
C ALA A 349 2.73 -16.21 1.26
N GLN A 350 2.29 -14.96 1.16
CA GLN A 350 3.17 -13.79 1.01
C GLN A 350 4.00 -13.56 2.28
N THR A 351 3.43 -13.74 3.47
CA THR A 351 4.17 -13.68 4.75
C THR A 351 5.29 -14.72 4.80
N ARG A 352 5.01 -15.97 4.41
CA ARG A 352 6.05 -17.01 4.33
C ARG A 352 7.16 -16.65 3.34
N ARG A 353 6.82 -16.06 2.19
CA ARG A 353 7.79 -15.58 1.21
C ARG A 353 8.63 -14.44 1.76
N GLY A 354 7.99 -13.39 2.29
CA GLY A 354 8.66 -12.25 2.90
C GLY A 354 9.59 -12.67 4.04
N PHE A 355 9.17 -13.63 4.87
CA PHE A 355 10.01 -14.23 5.90
C PHE A 355 11.28 -14.87 5.33
N LEU A 356 11.15 -15.73 4.30
CA LEU A 356 12.31 -16.37 3.66
C LEU A 356 13.25 -15.34 3.01
N LEU A 357 12.70 -14.35 2.30
CA LEU A 357 13.47 -13.28 1.68
C LEU A 357 14.18 -12.42 2.74
N SER A 358 13.52 -12.14 3.87
CA SER A 358 14.13 -11.39 4.98
C SER A 358 15.34 -12.11 5.56
N LYS A 359 15.24 -13.43 5.72
CA LYS A 359 16.33 -14.26 6.26
C LYS A 359 17.47 -14.43 5.27
N LEU A 360 17.16 -14.62 3.99
CA LEU A 360 18.17 -14.59 2.94
C LEU A 360 18.90 -13.25 2.91
N ALA A 361 18.18 -12.13 2.93
CA ALA A 361 18.79 -10.80 2.92
C ALA A 361 19.67 -10.54 4.15
N GLU A 362 19.22 -10.94 5.34
CA GLU A 362 19.97 -10.84 6.61
C GLU A 362 21.31 -11.59 6.54
N HIS A 363 21.35 -12.73 5.85
CA HIS A 363 22.54 -13.56 5.68
C HIS A 363 23.20 -13.40 4.30
N HIS A 364 23.01 -12.25 3.65
CA HIS A 364 23.66 -11.91 2.37
C HIS A 364 23.48 -12.98 1.28
N TRP A 365 22.31 -13.61 1.29
CA TRP A 365 21.90 -14.69 0.40
C TRP A 365 22.79 -15.95 0.48
N ASN A 366 23.52 -16.16 1.57
CA ASN A 366 24.25 -17.40 1.79
C ASN A 366 23.30 -18.48 2.32
N LEU A 367 23.08 -19.55 1.53
CA LEU A 367 22.14 -20.61 1.89
C LEU A 367 22.56 -21.43 3.12
N ASP A 368 23.85 -21.68 3.30
CA ASP A 368 24.36 -22.41 4.49
C ASP A 368 24.14 -21.60 5.76
N ALA A 369 24.56 -20.33 5.77
CA ALA A 369 24.38 -19.43 6.90
C ALA A 369 22.89 -19.23 7.23
N THR A 370 22.04 -19.08 6.20
CA THR A 370 20.59 -18.96 6.36
C THR A 370 19.99 -20.24 6.96
N ALA A 371 20.42 -21.42 6.48
CA ALA A 371 19.94 -22.70 6.99
C ALA A 371 20.34 -22.90 8.46
N SER A 372 21.61 -22.62 8.79
CA SER A 372 22.11 -22.66 10.17
C SER A 372 21.37 -21.72 11.10
N ALA A 373 21.12 -20.47 10.68
CA ALA A 373 20.37 -19.50 11.47
C ALA A 373 18.90 -19.90 11.69
N LEU A 374 18.33 -20.67 10.77
CA LEU A 374 16.98 -21.23 10.88
C LEU A 374 16.93 -22.58 11.59
N GLY A 375 18.08 -23.13 12.02
CA GLY A 375 18.15 -24.42 12.71
C GLY A 375 17.72 -25.62 11.85
N GLN A 376 17.90 -25.54 10.53
CA GLN A 376 17.47 -26.58 9.58
C GLN A 376 18.61 -26.95 8.62
N ARG A 377 18.48 -28.08 7.92
CA ARG A 377 19.48 -28.48 6.92
C ARG A 377 19.36 -27.59 5.66
N LYS A 378 20.47 -27.41 4.95
CA LYS A 378 20.49 -26.66 3.67
C LYS A 378 19.48 -27.21 2.65
N ASP A 379 19.40 -28.54 2.54
CA ASP A 379 18.46 -29.21 1.63
C ASP A 379 16.99 -28.90 2.00
N GLU A 380 16.67 -28.81 3.29
CA GLU A 380 15.33 -28.42 3.77
C GLU A 380 15.01 -26.97 3.43
N LEU A 381 15.99 -26.06 3.60
CA LEU A 381 15.85 -24.66 3.17
C LEU A 381 15.60 -24.58 1.65
N ILE A 382 16.36 -25.32 0.85
CA ILE A 382 16.20 -25.37 -0.61
C ILE A 382 14.79 -25.81 -1.00
N LEU A 383 14.28 -26.89 -0.41
CA LEU A 383 12.91 -27.36 -0.68
C LEU A 383 11.85 -26.37 -0.22
N ARG A 384 12.11 -25.66 0.89
CA ARG A 384 11.21 -24.63 1.40
C ARG A 384 11.16 -23.41 0.48
N LEU A 385 12.29 -23.01 -0.11
CA LEU A 385 12.37 -21.98 -1.14
C LEU A 385 11.61 -22.41 -2.41
N ASP A 386 11.79 -23.65 -2.85
CA ASP A 386 11.07 -24.21 -4.01
C ASP A 386 9.56 -24.19 -3.80
N ASN A 387 9.08 -24.71 -2.66
CA ASN A 387 7.66 -24.70 -2.28
C ASN A 387 7.08 -23.29 -2.12
N ALA A 388 7.91 -22.31 -1.73
CA ALA A 388 7.51 -20.91 -1.67
C ALA A 388 7.46 -20.23 -3.05
N GLY A 389 7.88 -20.92 -4.11
CA GLY A 389 7.89 -20.43 -5.48
C GLY A 389 9.20 -19.76 -5.91
N PHE A 390 10.27 -19.91 -5.13
CA PHE A 390 11.61 -19.39 -5.42
C PHE A 390 12.55 -20.42 -6.05
N GLY A 391 12.03 -21.56 -6.52
CA GLY A 391 12.84 -22.60 -7.16
C GLY A 391 13.66 -22.08 -8.36
N TYR A 392 13.12 -21.10 -9.11
CA TYR A 392 13.83 -20.47 -10.23
C TYR A 392 15.15 -19.78 -9.84
N LEU A 393 15.32 -19.46 -8.56
CA LEU A 393 16.57 -18.88 -8.07
C LEU A 393 17.70 -19.90 -8.08
N LEU A 394 17.41 -21.19 -7.98
CA LEU A 394 18.38 -22.24 -7.75
C LEU A 394 18.72 -22.96 -9.06
N LYS A 395 19.93 -23.52 -9.16
CA LYS A 395 20.30 -24.40 -10.29
C LYS A 395 19.51 -25.71 -10.19
N ASP A 396 19.11 -26.26 -11.34
CA ASP A 396 18.30 -27.48 -11.40
C ASP A 396 18.93 -28.68 -10.67
N HIS A 397 20.26 -28.85 -10.77
CA HIS A 397 20.95 -29.94 -10.09
C HIS A 397 20.95 -29.79 -8.56
N VAL A 398 20.97 -28.56 -8.04
CA VAL A 398 20.90 -28.27 -6.60
C VAL A 398 19.51 -28.65 -6.06
N LEU A 399 18.45 -28.29 -6.79
CA LEU A 399 17.08 -28.70 -6.46
C LEU A 399 16.91 -30.22 -6.52
N ALA A 400 17.45 -30.86 -7.55
CA ALA A 400 17.37 -32.31 -7.71
C ALA A 400 18.09 -33.06 -6.58
N GLU A 401 19.27 -32.58 -6.16
CA GLU A 401 20.03 -33.15 -5.05
C GLU A 401 19.29 -33.01 -3.72
N ALA A 402 18.74 -31.83 -3.42
CA ALA A 402 17.93 -31.61 -2.22
C ALA A 402 16.69 -32.52 -2.17
N ARG A 403 16.00 -32.72 -3.31
CA ARG A 403 14.85 -33.64 -3.42
C ARG A 403 15.22 -35.09 -3.17
N ARG A 404 16.45 -35.52 -3.50
CA ARG A 404 16.93 -36.89 -3.26
C ARG A 404 17.34 -37.15 -1.82
N ARG A 405 17.64 -36.10 -1.05
CA ARG A 405 18.08 -36.16 0.36
C ARG A 405 16.95 -35.90 1.37
N LYS A 406 15.74 -35.62 0.87
CA LYS A 406 14.50 -35.59 1.66
C LYS A 406 14.19 -37.00 2.14
#